data_AF-A0AAW2SQV5-F1
#
_entry.id   AF-A0AAW2SQV5-F1
#
_cell.length_a   1.000
_cell.length_b   1.000
_cell.length_c   1.000
_cell.angle_alpha   90.00
_cell.angle_beta   90.00
_cell.angle_gamma   90.00
#
_symmetry.space_group_name_H-M   'P 1'
#
loop_
_entity.id
_entity.type
_entity.pdbx_description
1 polymer ?
#
loop_
_entity_poly.entity_id
_entity_poly.type
_entity_poly.pdbx_seq_one_letter_code
_entity_poly.pdbx_strand_id
1 'polypeptide(L)'
;MEHLIVHLPYEARMGGPIQYRWMYPFKHGASKKRWLNGSERHIFETYILTNCEVVTPYYESFLNELYERYHPEDPIIEELVATQFKDWFKRRVKDKISYTRNELLKLHYWRPRAEVTTFPCYFMNGYNFHNELYNVGKSTFNCGVC
;
A
#
# COMPACT_ATOMS: atom_id res chain seq x y z
N MET A 1 -7.96 -21.26 9.47
CA MET A 1 -6.67 -20.93 8.83
C MET A 1 -6.69 -19.44 8.57
N GLU A 2 -6.40 -18.67 9.61
CA GLU A 2 -6.26 -17.22 9.57
C GLU A 2 -4.84 -16.94 10.05
N HIS A 3 -3.90 -16.89 9.10
CA HIS A 3 -2.60 -16.31 9.37
C HIS A 3 -2.64 -14.90 8.81
N LEU A 4 -2.89 -13.99 9.74
CA LEU A 4 -2.84 -12.55 9.59
C LEU A 4 -1.51 -12.16 8.92
N ILE A 5 -1.57 -11.22 8.00
CA ILE A 5 -0.45 -10.63 7.26
C ILE A 5 0.44 -9.85 8.25
N VAL A 6 1.34 -10.54 8.95
CA VAL A 6 2.29 -9.93 9.90
C VAL A 6 3.69 -9.75 9.29
N HIS A 7 3.94 -10.26 8.07
CA HIS A 7 5.26 -10.21 7.44
C HIS A 7 5.54 -8.93 6.62
N LEU A 8 4.52 -8.28 6.07
CA LEU A 8 4.68 -7.02 5.30
C LEU A 8 5.26 -5.86 6.13
N PRO A 9 4.88 -5.63 7.41
CA PRO A 9 5.50 -4.61 8.26
C PRO A 9 6.96 -4.91 8.61
N TYR A 10 7.30 -6.18 8.86
CA TYR A 10 8.66 -6.60 9.22
C TYR A 10 9.64 -6.44 8.04
N GLU A 11 9.21 -6.82 6.84
CA GLU A 11 9.99 -6.65 5.61
C GLU A 11 10.12 -5.17 5.21
N ALA A 12 9.09 -4.36 5.44
CA ALA A 12 9.15 -2.90 5.29
C ALA A 12 10.16 -2.26 6.27
N ARG A 13 10.24 -2.74 7.53
CA ARG A 13 11.19 -2.24 8.54
C ARG A 13 12.65 -2.56 8.21
N MET A 14 12.93 -3.75 7.69
CA MET A 14 14.28 -4.14 7.24
C MET A 14 14.71 -3.39 5.95
N GLY A 15 13.75 -2.77 5.26
CA GLY A 15 13.92 -2.15 3.94
C GLY A 15 14.40 -0.68 3.93
N GLY A 16 14.27 0.07 5.03
CA GLY A 16 14.49 1.52 5.04
C GLY A 16 13.45 2.31 4.19
N PRO A 17 13.52 3.66 4.15
CA PRO A 17 12.49 4.49 3.54
C PRO A 17 12.16 4.09 2.09
N ILE A 18 10.85 3.92 1.89
CA ILE A 18 10.17 3.13 0.86
C ILE A 18 10.18 3.74 -0.55
N GLN A 19 10.79 4.90 -0.77
CA GLN A 19 10.45 5.68 -1.96
C GLN A 19 10.97 5.13 -3.29
N TYR A 20 11.95 4.21 -3.32
CA TYR A 20 12.53 3.75 -4.59
C TYR A 20 12.87 2.26 -4.70
N ARG A 21 12.68 1.45 -3.65
CA ARG A 21 13.18 0.06 -3.62
C ARG A 21 12.37 -0.93 -4.49
N TRP A 22 11.11 -0.58 -4.78
CA TRP A 22 10.18 -1.40 -5.58
C TRP A 22 9.88 -0.83 -6.97
N MET A 23 10.50 0.30 -7.31
CA MET A 23 10.16 1.05 -8.53
C MET A 23 10.78 0.49 -9.81
N TYR A 24 11.78 -0.41 -9.73
CA TYR A 24 12.40 -0.99 -10.92
C TYR A 24 12.65 -2.51 -10.81
N PRO A 25 11.60 -3.34 -10.74
CA PRO A 25 11.75 -4.73 -11.12
C PRO A 25 12.06 -4.81 -12.61
N PHE A 26 13.08 -5.56 -13.03
CA PHE A 26 13.16 -5.97 -14.43
C PHE A 26 11.96 -6.87 -14.71
N LYS A 27 11.10 -6.44 -15.64
CA LYS A 27 9.84 -7.11 -15.96
C LYS A 27 10.01 -7.81 -17.31
N HIS A 28 9.68 -9.10 -17.34
CA HIS A 28 9.79 -9.91 -18.56
C HIS A 28 8.44 -10.52 -18.93
N GLY A 29 8.24 -10.74 -20.23
CA GLY A 29 7.03 -11.32 -20.81
C GLY A 29 5.92 -10.31 -21.13
N ALA A 30 4.89 -10.76 -21.83
CA ALA A 30 3.77 -9.92 -22.25
C ALA A 30 2.99 -9.41 -21.04
N SER A 31 2.87 -8.08 -20.93
CA SER A 31 2.09 -7.44 -19.89
C SER A 31 0.59 -7.64 -20.10
N LYS A 32 -0.18 -7.74 -19.01
CA LYS A 32 -1.64 -7.76 -19.05
C LYS A 32 -2.21 -6.66 -18.17
N LYS A 33 -3.29 -6.02 -18.61
CA LYS A 33 -4.05 -5.10 -17.75
C LYS A 33 -5.10 -5.89 -16.97
N ARG A 34 -5.28 -5.54 -15.69
CA ARG A 34 -6.37 -6.06 -14.87
C ARG A 34 -6.81 -5.02 -13.85
N TRP A 35 -7.96 -5.25 -13.26
CA TRP A 35 -8.45 -4.48 -12.11
C TRP A 35 -8.02 -5.15 -10.80
N LEU A 36 -7.68 -4.33 -9.80
CA LEU A 36 -7.52 -4.79 -8.43
C LEU A 36 -8.87 -5.22 -7.86
N ASN A 37 -8.88 -6.33 -7.12
CA ASN A 37 -10.04 -6.70 -6.31
C ASN A 37 -10.17 -5.79 -5.07
N GLY A 38 -11.27 -5.93 -4.33
CA GLY A 38 -11.56 -5.07 -3.17
C GLY A 38 -10.47 -5.09 -2.11
N SER A 39 -9.95 -6.28 -1.77
CA SER A 39 -8.92 -6.46 -0.76
C SER A 39 -7.56 -5.91 -1.20
N GLU A 40 -7.14 -6.21 -2.44
CA GLU A 40 -5.90 -5.65 -3.01
C GLU A 40 -5.94 -4.12 -3.05
N ARG A 41 -7.08 -3.57 -3.46
CA ARG A 41 -7.29 -2.12 -3.52
C ARG A 41 -7.26 -1.49 -2.13
N HIS A 42 -7.83 -2.17 -1.12
CA HIS A 42 -7.77 -1.70 0.26
C HIS A 42 -6.32 -1.64 0.76
N ILE A 43 -5.55 -2.73 0.60
CA ILE A 43 -4.13 -2.79 1.00
C ILE A 43 -3.32 -1.69 0.31
N PHE A 44 -3.49 -1.55 -1.01
CA PHE A 44 -2.79 -0.54 -1.81
C PHE A 44 -3.11 0.89 -1.36
N GLU A 45 -4.40 1.19 -1.11
CA GLU A 45 -4.83 2.51 -0.64
C GLU A 45 -4.28 2.82 0.76
N THR A 46 -4.34 1.84 1.69
CA THR A 46 -3.80 2.00 3.05
C THR A 46 -2.30 2.24 3.02
N TYR A 47 -1.55 1.42 2.28
CA TYR A 47 -0.10 1.55 2.16
C TYR A 47 0.32 2.93 1.64
N ILE A 48 -0.35 3.41 0.60
CA ILE A 48 -0.07 4.74 0.04
C ILE A 48 -0.35 5.84 1.05
N LEU A 49 -1.47 5.77 1.76
CA LEU A 49 -1.84 6.80 2.74
C LEU A 49 -0.89 6.82 3.95
N THR A 50 -0.32 5.69 4.34
CA THR A 50 0.60 5.61 5.48
C THR A 50 2.07 5.86 5.13
N ASN A 51 2.47 5.73 3.86
CA ASN A 51 3.87 5.84 3.42
C ASN A 51 4.15 7.02 2.46
N CYS A 52 3.19 7.92 2.25
CA CYS A 52 3.36 9.09 1.40
C CYS A 52 3.66 10.36 2.22
N GLU A 53 4.77 11.03 1.92
CA GLU A 53 5.20 12.27 2.61
C GLU A 53 4.14 13.37 2.58
N VAL A 54 3.38 13.49 1.48
CA VAL A 54 2.31 14.48 1.34
C VAL A 54 1.18 14.22 2.35
N VAL A 55 1.01 12.98 2.79
CA VAL A 55 -0.04 12.55 3.73
C VAL A 55 0.48 12.55 5.18
N THR A 56 1.80 12.51 5.41
CA THR A 56 2.41 12.49 6.74
C THR A 56 1.85 13.54 7.72
N PRO A 57 1.70 14.83 7.35
CA PRO A 57 1.15 15.82 8.29
C PRO A 57 -0.30 15.52 8.72
N TYR A 58 -1.07 14.86 7.86
CA TYR A 58 -2.43 14.44 8.17
C TYR A 58 -2.43 13.20 9.06
N TYR A 59 -1.50 12.28 8.83
CA TYR A 59 -1.30 11.10 9.67
C TYR A 59 -0.93 11.51 11.11
N GLU A 60 0.03 12.41 11.27
CA GLU A 60 0.41 12.97 12.57
C GLU A 60 -0.74 13.70 13.26
N SER A 61 -1.50 14.52 12.51
CA SER A 61 -2.70 15.18 13.04
C SER A 61 -3.75 14.18 13.51
N PHE A 62 -3.92 13.06 12.82
CA PHE A 62 -4.85 12.01 13.22
C PHE A 62 -4.37 11.30 14.50
N LEU A 63 -3.08 10.96 14.59
CA LEU A 63 -2.50 10.38 15.79
C LEU A 63 -2.66 11.30 17.01
N ASN A 64 -2.43 12.60 16.85
CA ASN A 64 -2.63 13.57 17.93
C ASN A 64 -4.09 13.55 18.43
N GLU A 65 -5.08 13.50 17.53
CA GLU A 65 -6.50 13.38 17.91
C GLU A 65 -6.84 12.04 18.61
N LEU A 66 -6.03 10.99 18.39
CA LEU A 66 -6.15 9.73 19.13
C LEU A 66 -5.48 9.83 20.50
N TYR A 67 -4.30 10.43 20.59
CA TYR A 67 -3.53 10.57 21.83
C TYR A 67 -4.19 11.48 22.87
N GLU A 68 -5.10 12.35 22.45
CA GLU A 68 -5.98 13.08 23.38
C GLU A 68 -7.00 12.17 24.10
N ARG A 69 -7.29 10.99 23.54
CA ARG A 69 -8.32 10.07 24.04
C ARG A 69 -7.75 8.75 24.57
N TYR A 70 -6.61 8.32 24.07
CA TYR A 70 -5.99 7.03 24.34
C TYR A 70 -4.51 7.22 24.67
N HIS A 71 -3.95 6.31 25.46
CA HIS A 71 -2.50 6.30 25.71
C HIS A 71 -1.74 5.98 24.41
N PRO A 72 -0.58 6.60 24.12
CA PRO A 72 0.15 6.35 22.87
C PRO A 72 0.58 4.90 22.64
N GLU A 73 0.75 4.12 23.71
CA GLU A 73 1.10 2.70 23.67
C GLU A 73 -0.12 1.76 23.69
N ASP A 74 -1.34 2.31 23.62
CA ASP A 74 -2.55 1.50 23.59
C ASP A 74 -2.62 0.72 22.25
N PRO A 75 -2.73 -0.63 22.27
CA PRO A 75 -2.83 -1.44 21.06
C PRO A 75 -3.98 -1.05 20.14
N ILE A 76 -5.03 -0.40 20.66
CA ILE A 76 -6.18 0.06 19.87
C ILE A 76 -5.78 1.11 18.82
N ILE A 77 -4.69 1.85 19.03
CA ILE A 77 -4.23 2.90 18.11
C ILE A 77 -3.98 2.33 16.71
N GLU A 78 -3.33 1.17 16.61
CA GLU A 78 -3.04 0.54 15.32
C GLU A 78 -4.32 0.14 14.58
N GLU A 79 -5.30 -0.41 15.31
CA GLU A 79 -6.60 -0.78 14.76
C GLU A 79 -7.37 0.46 14.26
N LEU A 80 -7.39 1.54 15.05
CA LEU A 80 -8.05 2.79 14.70
C LEU A 80 -7.41 3.46 13.48
N VAL A 81 -6.08 3.43 13.38
CA VAL A 81 -5.36 3.88 12.19
C VAL A 81 -5.75 3.06 10.97
N ALA A 82 -5.72 1.73 11.06
CA ALA A 82 -6.03 0.84 9.94
C ALA A 82 -7.49 0.99 9.45
N THR A 83 -8.43 1.23 10.37
CA THR A 83 -9.87 1.25 10.07
C THR A 83 -10.43 2.64 9.79
N GLN A 84 -9.92 3.69 10.44
CA GLN A 84 -10.55 5.02 10.43
C GLN A 84 -9.75 6.10 9.70
N PHE A 85 -8.43 5.98 9.60
CA PHE A 85 -7.58 7.06 9.09
C PHE A 85 -8.00 7.51 7.69
N LYS A 86 -8.34 6.57 6.81
CA LYS A 86 -8.75 6.85 5.43
C LYS A 86 -9.97 7.77 5.36
N ASP A 87 -11.01 7.48 6.13
CA ASP A 87 -12.26 8.25 6.10
C ASP A 87 -12.12 9.57 6.86
N TRP A 88 -11.31 9.58 7.92
CA TRP A 88 -10.90 10.82 8.57
C TRP A 88 -10.14 11.75 7.61
N PHE A 89 -9.15 11.23 6.89
CA PHE A 89 -8.33 11.97 5.94
C PHE A 89 -9.20 12.60 4.85
N LYS A 90 -10.09 11.80 4.24
CA LYS A 90 -11.02 12.29 3.21
C LYS A 90 -11.88 13.45 3.70
N ARG A 91 -12.42 13.36 4.91
CA ARG A 91 -13.20 14.45 5.51
C ARG A 91 -12.34 15.70 5.70
N ARG A 92 -11.10 15.54 6.17
CA ARG A 92 -10.18 16.65 6.46
C ARG A 92 -9.71 17.41 5.22
N VAL A 93 -9.58 16.72 4.09
CA VAL A 93 -9.11 17.33 2.82
C VAL A 93 -10.25 17.75 1.89
N LYS A 94 -11.50 17.33 2.15
CA LYS A 94 -12.66 17.55 1.28
C LYS A 94 -12.78 19.02 0.83
N ASP A 95 -12.70 19.94 1.77
CA ASP A 95 -12.87 21.37 1.46
C ASP A 95 -11.62 21.95 0.77
N LYS A 96 -10.45 21.38 1.02
CA LYS A 96 -9.15 21.82 0.46
C LYS A 96 -8.91 21.31 -0.96
N ILE A 97 -9.61 20.25 -1.37
CA ILE A 97 -9.27 19.51 -2.59
C ILE A 97 -9.60 20.29 -3.88
N SER A 98 -10.61 21.16 -3.84
CA SER A 98 -11.07 21.92 -5.00
C SER A 98 -10.08 23.01 -5.42
N TYR A 99 -9.34 23.59 -4.47
CA TYR A 99 -8.43 24.70 -4.72
C TYR A 99 -6.95 24.37 -4.49
N THR A 100 -6.62 23.19 -3.95
CA THR A 100 -5.22 22.79 -3.80
C THR A 100 -4.52 22.68 -5.15
N ARG A 101 -3.25 23.13 -5.21
CA ARG A 101 -2.35 22.89 -6.36
C ARG A 101 -1.57 21.59 -6.21
N ASN A 102 -1.73 20.88 -5.10
CA ASN A 102 -1.04 19.62 -4.85
C ASN A 102 -1.76 18.47 -5.57
N GLU A 103 -1.26 18.10 -6.75
CA GLU A 103 -1.83 17.02 -7.56
C GLU A 103 -1.72 15.64 -6.89
N LEU A 104 -0.70 15.41 -6.05
CA LEU A 104 -0.59 14.18 -5.27
C LEU A 104 -1.71 14.09 -4.23
N LEU A 105 -2.01 15.20 -3.54
CA LEU A 105 -3.12 15.27 -2.59
C LEU A 105 -4.47 14.98 -3.28
N LYS A 106 -4.67 15.53 -4.49
CA LYS A 106 -5.85 15.22 -5.34
C LYS A 106 -5.92 13.73 -5.69
N LEU A 107 -4.81 13.15 -6.15
CA LEU A 107 -4.74 11.74 -6.51
C LEU A 107 -5.12 10.83 -5.32
N HIS A 108 -4.65 11.15 -4.13
CA HIS A 108 -4.96 10.39 -2.92
C HIS A 108 -6.42 10.55 -2.48
N TYR A 109 -7.00 11.75 -2.59
CA TYR A 109 -8.41 11.98 -2.27
C TYR A 109 -9.35 11.24 -3.23
N TRP A 110 -9.14 11.39 -4.54
CA TRP A 110 -9.97 10.81 -5.59
C TRP A 110 -9.79 9.30 -5.76
N ARG A 111 -8.82 8.73 -5.02
CA ARG A 111 -8.35 7.34 -5.09
C ARG A 111 -7.57 7.10 -6.39
N PRO A 112 -6.43 6.41 -6.33
CA PRO A 112 -5.76 5.98 -7.54
C PRO A 112 -6.66 5.07 -8.39
N ARG A 113 -6.41 5.05 -9.70
CA ARG A 113 -7.05 4.07 -10.59
C ARG A 113 -6.68 2.66 -10.12
N ALA A 114 -7.69 1.80 -10.05
CA ALA A 114 -7.51 0.39 -9.68
C ALA A 114 -7.09 -0.49 -10.86
N GLU A 115 -6.87 0.08 -12.05
CA GLU A 115 -6.28 -0.64 -13.18
C GLU A 115 -4.78 -0.75 -12.96
N VAL A 116 -4.27 -1.98 -12.95
CA VAL A 116 -2.85 -2.29 -12.81
C VAL A 116 -2.36 -3.10 -14.01
N THR A 117 -1.07 -2.97 -14.29
CA THR A 117 -0.38 -3.77 -15.31
C THR A 117 0.39 -4.88 -14.61
N THR A 118 0.10 -6.13 -14.96
CA THR A 118 0.79 -7.31 -14.46
C THR A 118 1.76 -7.86 -15.50
N PHE A 119 2.85 -8.44 -15.00
CA PHE A 119 3.85 -9.15 -15.77
C PHE A 119 3.97 -10.58 -15.23
N PRO A 120 4.35 -11.55 -16.08
CA PRO A 120 4.53 -12.93 -15.65
C PRO A 120 5.77 -13.14 -14.79
N CYS A 121 6.81 -12.32 -14.95
CA CYS A 121 8.06 -12.43 -14.19
C CYS A 121 8.54 -11.07 -13.68
N TYR A 122 9.03 -11.05 -12.44
CA TYR A 122 9.62 -9.88 -11.78
C TYR A 122 10.97 -10.24 -11.17
N PHE A 123 12.00 -9.46 -11.47
CA PHE A 123 13.28 -9.57 -10.77
C PHE A 123 13.38 -8.51 -9.67
N MET A 124 13.49 -8.91 -8.41
CA MET A 124 13.57 -8.01 -7.27
C MET A 124 14.68 -8.45 -6.32
N ASN A 125 15.63 -7.56 -6.02
CA ASN A 125 16.74 -7.78 -5.09
C ASN A 125 17.54 -9.09 -5.32
N GLY A 126 17.74 -9.51 -6.58
CA GLY A 126 18.47 -10.74 -6.90
C GLY A 126 17.58 -11.98 -7.10
N TYR A 127 16.28 -11.88 -6.81
CA TYR A 127 15.34 -13.00 -6.89
C TYR A 127 14.39 -12.85 -8.08
N ASN A 128 14.11 -13.97 -8.75
CA ASN A 128 13.12 -14.07 -9.83
C ASN A 128 11.79 -14.56 -9.27
N PHE A 129 10.75 -13.76 -9.36
CA PHE A 129 9.39 -14.14 -8.97
C PHE A 129 8.54 -14.34 -10.22
N HIS A 130 7.72 -15.38 -10.21
CA HIS A 130 6.76 -15.67 -11.26
C HIS A 130 5.34 -15.44 -10.75
N ASN A 131 4.41 -15.10 -11.64
CA ASN A 131 3.00 -15.20 -11.31
C ASN A 131 2.54 -16.67 -11.35
N GLU A 132 1.46 -16.98 -10.63
CA GLU A 132 0.96 -18.36 -10.50
C GLU A 132 0.66 -18.99 -11.86
N LEU A 133 0.06 -18.22 -12.78
CA LEU A 133 -0.27 -18.65 -14.13
C LEU A 133 0.97 -19.04 -14.96
N TYR A 134 2.11 -18.40 -14.73
CA TYR A 134 3.37 -18.69 -15.43
C TYR A 134 4.02 -19.99 -14.94
N ASN A 135 3.75 -20.40 -13.70
CA ASN A 135 4.28 -21.64 -13.14
C ASN A 135 3.43 -22.87 -13.43
N VAL A 136 2.22 -22.70 -14.00
CA VAL A 136 1.39 -23.84 -14.42
C VAL A 136 2.16 -24.71 -15.41
N GLY A 137 2.42 -25.96 -15.02
CA GLY A 137 3.18 -26.93 -15.83
C GLY A 137 4.70 -26.84 -15.72
N LYS A 138 5.25 -26.00 -14.83
CA LYS A 138 6.70 -25.92 -14.58
C LYS A 138 7.11 -26.80 -13.39
N SER A 139 8.32 -27.35 -13.46
CA SER A 139 8.91 -28.17 -12.40
C SER A 139 9.31 -27.38 -11.15
N THR A 140 9.51 -26.07 -11.28
CA THR A 140 9.85 -25.17 -10.17
C THR A 140 8.76 -24.12 -10.01
N PHE A 141 8.23 -24.03 -8.79
CA PHE A 141 7.18 -23.09 -8.40
C PHE A 141 7.84 -21.96 -7.60
N ASN A 142 8.04 -20.81 -8.24
CA ASN A 142 8.57 -19.61 -7.59
C ASN A 142 7.54 -18.48 -7.65
N CYS A 143 6.34 -18.77 -7.14
CA CYS A 143 5.26 -17.81 -6.95
C CYS A 143 4.72 -17.94 -5.53
N GLY A 144 3.99 -16.92 -5.06
CA GLY A 144 3.49 -16.88 -3.69
C GLY A 144 4.53 -16.33 -2.72
N VAL A 145 4.84 -15.04 -2.85
CA VAL A 145 5.46 -14.30 -1.73
C VAL A 145 4.43 -14.35 -0.60
N CYS A 146 4.74 -15.12 0.46
CA CYS A 146 3.88 -15.35 1.62
C CYS A 146 3.72 -14.08 2.47
#